data_AF-A0A4V6Q042-F1
#
_entry.id   AF-A0A4V6Q042-F1
#
_cell.length_a   1.000
_cell.length_b   1.000
_cell.length_c   1.000
_cell.angle_alpha   90.00
_cell.angle_beta   90.00
_cell.angle_gamma   90.00
#
_symmetry.space_group_name_H-M   'P 1'
#
loop_
_entity.id
_entity.type
_entity.pdbx_description
1 polymer ?
#
loop_
_entity_poly.entity_id
_entity_poly.type
_entity_poly.pdbx_seq_one_letter_code
_entity_poly.pdbx_strand_id
1 'polypeptide(L)' 'MKYYKIKWNDTRGDEYDNWGKSNWYLELDYENYPMRQIEVYDNGKRLKYHSEMNNDAFGKLGGQRNRIITFGI' A
#
# COMPACT_ATOMS: atom_id res chain seq x y z
N MET A 1 -14.20 0.05 -9.56
CA MET A 1 -13.11 -0.01 -8.57
C MET A 1 -12.52 -1.41 -8.57
N LYS A 2 -11.23 -1.54 -8.26
CA LYS A 2 -10.54 -2.83 -8.17
C LYS A 2 -9.80 -2.94 -6.84
N TYR A 3 -9.81 -4.13 -6.24
CA TYR A 3 -9.21 -4.38 -4.93
C TYR A 3 -8.06 -5.37 -5.05
N TYR A 4 -6.93 -5.06 -4.42
CA TYR A 4 -5.74 -5.89 -4.47
C TYR A 4 -5.13 -6.09 -3.09
N LYS A 5 -4.52 -7.25 -2.92
CA LYS A 5 -3.62 -7.56 -1.81
C LYS A 5 -2.24 -7.84 -2.38
N ILE A 6 -1.24 -7.12 -1.89
CA ILE A 6 0.16 -7.29 -2.29
C ILE A 6 0.93 -7.68 -1.03
N LYS A 7 1.71 -8.77 -1.13
CA LYS A 7 2.70 -9.10 -0.11
C LYS A 7 3.99 -8.37 -0.43
N TRP A 8 4.38 -7.44 0.42
CA TRP A 8 5.64 -6.72 0.30
C TRP A 8 6.69 -7.47 1.12
N ASN A 9 7.66 -8.10 0.43
CA ASN A 9 8.63 -8.99 1.07
C ASN A 9 9.86 -8.26 1.64
N ASP A 10 9.98 -6.97 1.35
CA ASP A 10 11.05 -6.11 1.86
C ASP A 10 10.57 -5.34 3.09
N THR A 11 11.52 -4.94 3.92
CA THR A 11 11.30 -4.01 5.03
C THR A 11 11.36 -2.56 4.52
N ARG A 12 11.12 -1.58 5.40
CA ARG A 12 10.99 -0.17 5.00
C ARG A 12 12.32 0.48 4.60
N GLY A 13 13.44 0.03 5.16
CA GLY A 13 14.76 0.62 4.93
C GLY A 13 14.94 2.03 5.53
N ASP A 14 14.00 2.48 6.36
CA ASP A 14 14.02 3.78 7.06
C ASP A 14 14.05 3.58 8.59
N GLU A 15 13.86 4.63 9.39
CA GLU A 15 13.86 4.56 10.85
C GLU A 15 12.79 3.62 11.45
N TYR A 16 11.82 3.18 10.63
CA TYR A 16 10.76 2.24 10.98
C TYR A 16 10.99 0.84 10.41
N ASP A 17 12.20 0.53 9.94
CA ASP A 17 12.56 -0.77 9.37
C ASP A 17 12.25 -1.95 10.30
N ASN A 18 12.36 -1.73 11.61
CA ASN A 18 12.03 -2.70 12.65
C ASN A 18 10.54 -3.10 12.70
N TRP A 19 9.67 -2.49 11.88
CA TRP A 19 8.28 -2.91 11.74
C TRP A 19 8.14 -4.23 10.96
N GLY A 20 9.17 -4.61 10.20
CA GLY A 20 9.22 -5.84 9.43
C GLY A 20 8.58 -5.70 8.05
N LYS A 21 8.21 -6.84 7.47
CA LYS A 21 7.57 -6.91 6.15
C LYS A 21 6.11 -6.47 6.27
N SER A 22 5.43 -6.34 5.14
CA SER A 22 4.04 -5.86 5.16
C SER A 22 3.12 -6.51 4.13
N ASN A 23 1.83 -6.49 4.44
CA ASN A 23 0.77 -6.76 3.47
C ASN A 23 0.07 -5.43 3.15
N TRP A 24 -0.05 -5.13 1.87
CA TRP A 24 -0.68 -3.92 1.37
C TRP A 24 -2.05 -4.27 0.78
N TYR A 25 -3.06 -3.47 1.12
CA TYR A 25 -4.41 -3.59 0.59
C TYR A 25 -4.73 -2.29 -0.14
N LEU A 26 -5.03 -2.40 -1.43
CA LEU A 26 -5.23 -1.25 -2.31
C LEU A 26 -6.63 -1.28 -2.90
N GLU A 27 -7.29 -0.12 -2.86
CA GLU A 27 -8.46 0.19 -3.68
C GLU A 27 -7.98 1.10 -4.81
N LEU A 28 -8.11 0.64 -6.06
CA LEU A 28 -7.73 1.40 -7.24
C LEU A 28 -8.97 1.89 -8.00
N ASP A 29 -8.83 3.05 -8.62
CA ASP A 29 -9.79 3.58 -9.60
C ASP A 29 -9.72 2.82 -10.94
N TYR A 30 -10.45 3.32 -11.94
CA TYR A 30 -10.51 2.71 -13.28
C TYR A 30 -9.22 2.90 -14.10
N GLU A 31 -8.41 3.90 -13.75
CA GLU A 31 -7.13 4.19 -14.39
C GLU A 31 -5.96 3.45 -13.69
N ASN A 32 -6.26 2.72 -12.61
CA ASN A 32 -5.35 1.99 -11.72
C ASN A 32 -4.51 2.90 -10.81
N TYR A 33 -5.02 4.07 -10.42
CA TYR A 33 -4.43 4.87 -9.35
C TYR A 33 -5.00 4.47 -7.97
N PRO A 34 -4.18 4.47 -6.91
CA PRO A 34 -4.66 4.25 -5.55
C PRO A 34 -5.62 5.34 -5.07
N MET A 35 -6.80 4.92 -4.66
CA MET A 35 -7.79 5.77 -3.97
C MET A 35 -7.75 5.56 -2.46
N ARG A 36 -7.46 4.32 -2.02
CA ARG A 36 -7.24 3.95 -0.62
C ARG A 36 -6.14 2.91 -0.49
N GLN A 37 -5.38 3.00 0.59
CA GLN A 37 -4.27 2.11 0.90
C GLN A 37 -4.26 1.78 2.39
N ILE A 38 -4.05 0.51 2.70
CA ILE A 38 -3.79 0.02 4.05
C ILE A 38 -2.52 -0.81 4.01
N GLU A 39 -1.58 -0.52 4.88
CA GLU A 39 -0.37 -1.32 5.08
C GLU A 39 -0.44 -1.96 6.46
N VAL A 40 -0.22 -3.27 6.53
CA VAL A 40 -0.17 -4.02 7.79
C VAL A 40 1.20 -4.66 7.90
N TYR A 41 1.98 -4.19 8.88
CA TYR A 41 3.33 -4.65 9.14
C TYR A 41 3.34 -5.86 10.08
N ASP A 42 4.42 -6.66 10.03
CA ASP A 42 4.57 -7.88 10.83
C ASP A 42 4.45 -7.62 12.34
N ASN A 43 4.96 -6.48 12.82
CA ASN A 43 4.85 -6.08 14.22
C ASN A 43 3.44 -5.56 14.62
N GLY A 44 2.47 -5.60 13.71
CA GLY A 44 1.10 -5.18 13.93
C GLY A 44 0.83 -3.68 13.70
N LYS A 45 1.85 -2.87 13.40
CA LYS A 45 1.64 -1.46 13.00
C LYS A 45 0.85 -1.38 11.70
N ARG A 46 0.03 -0.34 11.58
CA ARG A 46 -0.86 -0.14 10.44
C ARG A 46 -0.83 1.29 9.96
N LEU A 47 -0.69 1.47 8.65
CA LEU A 47 -0.83 2.76 7.99
C LEU A 47 -2.08 2.74 7.12
N LYS A 48 -2.75 3.89 7.01
CA LYS A 48 -4.00 4.03 6.26
C LYS A 48 -4.03 5.38 5.57
N TYR A 49 -4.26 5.37 4.26
CA TYR A 49 -4.33 6.57 3.46
C TYR A 49 -5.54 6.54 2.53
N HIS A 50 -6.09 7.72 2.26
CA HIS A 50 -7.08 7.95 1.21
C HIS A 50 -6.86 9.33 0.59
N SER A 51 -7.62 9.68 -0.44
CA SER A 51 -7.45 10.92 -1.21
C SER A 51 -7.41 12.21 -0.37
N GLU A 52 -8.22 12.28 0.69
CA GLU A 52 -8.30 13.46 1.58
C GLU A 52 -7.28 13.44 2.73
N MET A 53 -6.79 12.25 3.10
CA MET A 53 -5.74 12.06 4.10
C MET A 53 -4.62 11.21 3.49
N ASN A 54 -3.87 11.85 2.59
CA ASN A 54 -2.99 11.17 1.66
C ASN A 54 -1.54 11.05 2.16
N ASN A 55 -1.20 11.63 3.30
CA ASN A 55 0.12 11.50 3.92
C ASN A 55 0.06 11.79 5.43
N ASP A 56 1.08 11.30 6.13
CA ASP A 56 1.43 11.68 7.49
C ASP A 56 2.94 11.55 7.69
N ALA A 57 3.40 11.55 8.95
CA ALA A 57 4.82 11.42 9.27
C ALA A 57 5.43 10.03 8.95
N PHE A 58 4.62 9.03 8.63
CA PHE A 58 5.03 7.64 8.44
C PHE A 58 4.91 7.17 6.99
N GLY A 59 4.30 7.96 6.11
CA GLY A 59 4.18 7.62 4.69
C GLY A 59 3.10 8.40 3.97
N LYS A 60 2.65 7.82 2.85
CA LYS A 60 1.67 8.43 1.96
C LYS A 60 0.93 7.42 1.11
N LEU A 61 -0.23 7.84 0.59
CA LEU A 61 -0.95 7.17 -0.47
C LEU A 61 -0.05 7.04 -1.70
N GLY A 62 -0.03 5.86 -2.32
CA GLY A 62 0.70 5.65 -3.56
C GLY A 62 0.25 6.61 -4.65
N GLY A 63 1.16 7.46 -5.13
CA GLY A 63 0.88 8.46 -6.18
C GLY A 63 1.10 7.97 -7.62
N GLN A 64 1.45 6.69 -7.79
CA GLN A 64 1.80 6.12 -9.09
C GLN A 64 0.70 5.20 -9.60
N ARG A 65 0.52 5.19 -10.92
CA ARG A 65 -0.34 4.23 -11.60
C ARG A 65 0.19 2.82 -11.35
N ASN A 66 -0.63 1.94 -10.80
CA ASN A 66 -0.25 0.57 -10.55
C ASN A 66 -0.43 -0.26 -11.82
N ARG A 67 0.69 -0.77 -12.36
CA ARG A 67 0.66 -1.70 -13.49
C ARG A 67 0.32 -3.09 -12.97
N ILE A 68 -0.95 -3.44 -13.06
CA ILE A 68 -1.42 -4.76 -12.63
C ILE A 68 -1.40 -5.68 -13.83
N ILE A 69 -0.50 -6.66 -13.76
CA ILE A 69 -0.41 -7.74 -14.72
C ILE A 69 -1.28 -8.87 -14.18
N THR A 70 -2.52 -8.94 -14.64
CA THR A 70 -3.36 -10.12 -14.40
C THR A 70 -2.82 -11.21 -15.31
N PHE A 71 -2.14 -12.22 -14.75
CA PHE A 71 -1.92 -13.45 -15.48
C PHE A 71 -3.27 -14.15 -15.60
N GLY A 72 -3.80 -14.20 -16.83
CA GLY A 72 -4.98 -15.01 -17.13
C GLY A 72 -4.65 -16.46 -16.80
N ILE A 73 -5.57 -17.09 -16.06
CA ILE A 73 -5.64 -18.54 -15.87
C ILE A 73 -5.85 -19.26 -17.21
#